data_AF-A0A942M159-F1
#
_entry.id   AF-A0A942M159-F1
#
_cell.length_a   1.000
_cell.length_b   1.000
_cell.length_c   1.000
_cell.angle_alpha   90.00
_cell.angle_beta   90.00
_cell.angle_gamma   90.00
#
_symmetry.space_group_name_H-M   'P 1'
#
loop_
_entity.id
_entity.type
_entity.pdbx_description
1 polymer ?
#
loop_
_entity_poly.entity_id
_entity_poly.type
_entity_poly.pdbx_seq_one_letter_code
_entity_poly.pdbx_strand_id
1 'polypeptide(L)'
;MAKIIEFPNKPKEFARPSVDATKLKSNLIIWKVIAKIFRVTIDFIWVVAVLLFPILSWIIALDCVVQFIRMMYYWHDKNIYAGVTFILHFAVLTSLYIFTFLYKTKDN
;
A
#
# COMPACT_ATOMS: atom_id res chain seq x y z
N MET A 1 6.66 8.15 -75.90
CA MET A 1 6.28 9.19 -74.92
C MET A 1 6.00 8.49 -73.60
N ALA A 2 6.80 8.75 -72.56
CA ALA A 2 6.71 8.05 -71.28
C ALA A 2 5.96 8.91 -70.25
N LYS A 3 4.98 8.33 -69.56
CA LYS A 3 4.16 8.99 -68.54
C LYS A 3 4.86 8.90 -67.20
N ILE A 4 5.33 10.03 -66.68
CA ILE A 4 6.03 10.12 -65.39
C ILE A 4 4.96 10.06 -64.28
N ILE A 5 5.09 9.09 -63.39
CA ILE A 5 4.26 8.96 -62.19
C ILE A 5 4.84 9.84 -61.09
N GLU A 6 4.08 10.84 -60.64
CA GLU A 6 4.45 11.64 -59.47
C GLU A 6 4.20 10.83 -58.21
N PHE A 7 5.29 10.41 -57.56
CA PHE A 7 5.19 9.77 -56.27
C PHE A 7 4.80 10.82 -55.22
N PRO A 8 3.76 10.57 -54.40
CA PRO A 8 3.37 11.50 -53.35
C PRO A 8 4.50 11.65 -52.33
N ASN A 9 5.28 12.71 -52.45
CA ASN A 9 6.37 13.07 -51.54
C ASN A 9 5.84 13.70 -50.25
N LYS A 10 5.06 12.94 -49.49
CA LYS A 10 4.83 13.18 -48.06
C LYS A 10 4.72 11.82 -47.39
N PRO A 11 5.69 11.39 -46.55
CA PRO A 11 5.40 10.30 -45.64
C PRO A 11 4.15 10.72 -44.87
N LYS A 12 3.10 9.89 -44.88
CA LYS A 12 1.93 10.10 -44.04
C LYS A 12 2.45 10.18 -42.62
N GLU A 13 2.59 11.40 -42.13
CA GLU A 13 2.91 11.68 -40.75
C GLU A 13 1.77 11.04 -39.97
N PHE A 14 1.99 9.83 -39.45
CA PHE A 14 1.11 9.25 -38.47
C PHE A 14 0.99 10.32 -37.40
N ALA A 15 -0.17 10.97 -37.34
CA ALA A 15 -0.44 11.98 -36.35
C ALA A 15 -0.14 11.30 -35.00
N ARG A 16 1.04 11.57 -34.44
CA ARG A 16 1.31 11.20 -33.06
C ARG A 16 0.19 11.91 -32.32
N PRO A 17 -0.66 11.20 -31.55
CA PRO A 17 -1.66 11.89 -30.75
C PRO A 17 -0.89 12.98 -30.01
N SER A 18 -1.26 14.23 -30.26
CA SER A 18 -0.59 15.35 -29.62
C SER A 18 -0.83 15.16 -28.13
N VAL A 19 0.16 14.60 -27.43
CA VAL A 19 0.11 14.50 -25.98
C VAL A 19 0.16 15.94 -25.54
N ASP A 20 -1.01 16.46 -25.18
CA ASP A 20 -1.15 17.82 -24.70
C ASP A 20 -0.21 17.98 -23.51
N ALA A 21 0.91 18.66 -23.76
CA ALA A 21 1.97 18.84 -22.78
C ALA A 21 1.44 19.54 -21.52
N THR A 22 0.34 20.28 -21.66
CA THR A 22 -0.40 20.93 -20.57
C THR A 22 -1.11 19.92 -19.67
N LYS A 23 -1.76 18.91 -20.25
CA LYS A 23 -2.39 17.79 -19.52
C LYS A 23 -1.36 16.90 -18.82
N LEU A 24 -0.21 16.66 -19.45
CA LEU A 24 0.85 15.85 -18.84
C LEU A 24 1.50 16.57 -17.64
N LYS A 25 1.80 17.87 -17.80
CA LYS A 25 2.42 18.68 -16.73
C LYS A 25 1.47 18.90 -15.56
N SER A 26 0.17 19.10 -15.81
CA SER A 26 -0.84 19.19 -14.75
C SER A 26 -0.99 17.88 -13.99
N ASN A 27 -1.11 16.73 -14.68
CA ASN A 27 -1.16 15.42 -14.02
C ASN A 27 0.09 15.15 -13.16
N LEU A 28 1.29 15.51 -13.65
CA LEU A 28 2.53 15.33 -12.88
C LEU A 28 2.53 16.16 -11.57
N ILE A 29 2.00 17.38 -11.60
CA ILE A 29 1.88 18.24 -10.42
C ILE A 29 0.86 17.62 -9.44
N ILE A 30 -0.28 17.15 -9.95
CA ILE A 30 -1.33 16.50 -9.14
C ILE A 30 -0.75 15.27 -8.42
N TRP A 31 -0.04 14.38 -9.12
CA TRP A 31 0.59 13.21 -8.50
C TRP A 31 1.65 13.57 -7.46
N LYS A 32 2.44 14.64 -7.68
CA LYS A 32 3.40 15.14 -6.68
C LYS A 32 2.72 15.66 -5.42
N VAL A 33 1.61 16.38 -5.57
CA VAL A 33 0.83 16.88 -4.42
C VAL A 33 0.20 15.72 -3.65
N ILE A 34 -0.41 14.77 -4.35
CA ILE A 34 -0.99 13.55 -3.75
C ILE A 34 0.09 12.77 -3.00
N ALA A 35 1.25 12.52 -3.61
CA ALA A 35 2.35 11.81 -2.97
C ALA A 35 2.89 12.53 -1.72
N LYS A 36 2.92 13.87 -1.74
CA LYS A 36 3.32 14.67 -0.57
C LYS A 36 2.31 14.56 0.56
N ILE A 37 1.01 14.68 0.27
CA ILE A 37 -0.05 14.52 1.26
C ILE A 37 -0.01 13.11 1.84
N PHE A 38 0.15 12.09 0.99
CA PHE A 38 0.21 10.69 1.40
C PHE A 38 1.37 10.42 2.37
N ARG A 39 2.57 10.99 2.11
CA ARG A 39 3.69 10.92 3.07
C ARG A 39 3.35 11.55 4.41
N VAL A 40 2.81 12.77 4.43
CA VAL A 40 2.45 13.46 5.67
C VAL A 40 1.41 12.68 6.47
N THR A 41 0.42 12.11 5.79
CA THR A 41 -0.60 11.26 6.42
C THR A 41 0.01 10.00 7.03
N ILE A 42 0.89 9.31 6.29
CA ILE A 42 1.59 8.13 6.81
C ILE A 42 2.45 8.51 8.03
N ASP A 43 3.20 9.61 7.96
CA ASP A 43 4.06 10.07 9.04
C ASP A 43 3.23 10.43 10.29
N PHE A 44 2.04 11.02 10.11
CA PHE A 44 1.14 11.31 11.22
C PHE A 44 0.56 10.02 11.85
N ILE A 45 0.01 9.12 11.02
CA ILE A 45 -0.49 7.81 11.47
C ILE A 45 0.61 7.05 12.20
N TRP A 46 1.84 7.14 11.69
CA TRP A 46 3.01 6.55 12.31
C TRP A 46 3.28 7.08 13.71
N VAL A 47 3.35 8.41 13.88
CA VAL A 47 3.60 9.02 15.19
C VAL A 47 2.53 8.60 16.20
N VAL A 48 1.25 8.60 15.78
CA VAL A 48 0.15 8.13 16.61
C VAL A 48 0.28 6.65 16.94
N ALA A 49 0.64 5.82 15.96
CA ALA A 49 0.83 4.38 16.15
C ALA A 49 1.98 4.08 17.13
N VAL A 50 3.11 4.80 17.04
CA VAL A 50 4.24 4.67 17.98
C VAL A 50 3.86 5.16 19.37
N LEU A 51 3.12 6.26 19.47
CA LEU A 51 2.67 6.81 20.76
C LEU A 51 1.71 5.85 21.47
N LEU A 52 0.79 5.24 20.72
CA LEU A 52 -0.16 4.28 21.24
C LEU A 52 0.36 2.84 21.25
N PHE A 53 1.53 2.57 20.67
CA PHE A 53 2.16 1.25 20.61
C PHE A 53 2.25 0.54 21.98
N PRO A 54 2.71 1.18 23.07
CA PRO A 54 2.76 0.54 24.37
C PRO A 54 1.37 0.30 24.97
N ILE A 55 0.28 0.81 24.39
CA ILE A 55 -1.09 0.52 24.86
C ILE A 55 -1.72 -0.54 23.94
N LEU A 56 -1.61 -0.36 22.62
CA LEU A 56 -2.10 -1.33 21.63
C LEU A 56 -1.41 -2.68 21.77
N SER A 57 -0.09 -2.71 22.00
CA SER A 57 0.64 -3.98 22.17
C SER A 57 0.12 -4.78 23.36
N TRP A 58 -0.25 -4.12 24.46
CA TRP A 58 -0.84 -4.79 25.62
C TRP A 58 -2.25 -5.28 25.37
N ILE A 59 -3.10 -4.46 24.75
CA ILE A 59 -4.48 -4.85 24.43
C ILE A 59 -4.49 -6.05 23.48
N ILE A 60 -3.68 -6.00 22.41
CA ILE A 60 -3.62 -7.06 21.41
C ILE A 60 -2.92 -8.30 21.99
N ALA A 61 -1.90 -8.16 22.84
CA ALA A 61 -1.31 -9.30 23.53
C ALA A 61 -2.32 -10.00 24.45
N LEU A 62 -3.14 -9.24 25.19
CA LEU A 62 -4.23 -9.80 25.99
C LEU A 62 -5.27 -10.51 25.11
N ASP A 63 -5.64 -9.94 23.97
CA ASP A 63 -6.53 -10.57 23.00
C ASP A 63 -5.96 -11.90 22.48
N CYS A 64 -4.67 -11.93 22.11
CA CYS A 64 -3.98 -13.15 21.70
C CYS A 64 -3.99 -14.23 22.80
N VAL A 65 -3.82 -13.86 24.08
CA VAL A 65 -3.90 -14.80 25.20
C VAL A 65 -5.32 -15.36 25.34
N VAL A 66 -6.35 -14.51 25.24
CA VAL A 66 -7.76 -14.95 25.28
C VAL A 66 -8.06 -15.89 24.11
N GLN A 67 -7.56 -15.60 22.91
CA GLN A 67 -7.73 -16.46 21.75
C GLN A 67 -6.95 -17.77 21.82
N PHE A 68 -5.79 -17.75 22.46
CA PHE A 68 -5.03 -18.96 22.75
C PHE A 68 -5.79 -19.86 23.73
N ILE A 69 -6.35 -19.28 24.81
CA ILE A 69 -7.22 -20.01 25.74
C ILE A 69 -8.46 -20.55 25.02
N ARG A 70 -9.08 -19.76 24.14
CA ARG A 70 -10.21 -20.19 23.30
C ARG A 70 -9.80 -21.34 22.36
N MET A 71 -8.61 -21.31 21.79
CA MET A 71 -8.07 -22.41 20.97
C MET A 71 -7.89 -23.68 21.80
N MET A 72 -7.32 -23.58 23.01
CA MET A 72 -7.17 -24.72 23.92
C MET A 72 -8.53 -25.29 24.35
N TYR A 73 -9.51 -24.43 24.60
CA TYR A 73 -10.85 -24.84 25.03
C TYR A 73 -11.63 -25.55 23.91
N TYR A 74 -11.61 -25.02 22.69
CA TYR A 74 -12.29 -25.61 21.53
C TYR A 74 -11.39 -26.57 20.73
N TRP A 75 -10.28 -27.04 21.32
CA TRP A 75 -9.31 -27.90 20.65
C TRP A 75 -9.92 -29.20 20.11
N HIS A 76 -10.98 -29.69 20.76
CA HIS A 76 -11.67 -30.92 20.36
C HIS A 76 -12.77 -30.68 19.31
N ASP A 77 -13.12 -29.43 19.03
CA ASP A 77 -14.28 -29.07 18.21
C ASP A 77 -13.84 -28.68 16.79
N LYS A 78 -13.90 -29.63 15.85
CA LYS A 78 -13.43 -29.45 14.46
C LYS A 78 -14.23 -28.40 13.67
N ASN A 79 -15.40 -28.00 14.14
CA ASN A 79 -16.24 -27.01 13.44
C ASN A 79 -15.79 -25.56 13.69
N ILE A 80 -14.91 -25.33 14.67
CA ILE A 80 -14.42 -23.99 14.96
C ILE A 80 -12.95 -23.94 14.53
N TYR A 81 -12.67 -23.15 13.49
CA TYR A 81 -11.30 -22.84 13.04
C TYR A 81 -10.57 -21.93 14.07
N ALA A 82 -10.50 -22.37 15.32
CA ALA A 82 -9.98 -21.61 16.46
C ALA A 82 -8.48 -21.30 16.28
N GLY A 83 -7.71 -22.24 15.69
CA GLY A 83 -6.32 -22.02 15.35
C GLY A 83 -6.10 -20.96 14.26
N VAL A 84 -6.95 -20.92 13.24
CA VAL A 84 -6.87 -19.89 12.19
C VAL A 84 -7.24 -18.51 12.75
N THR A 85 -8.26 -18.47 13.61
CA THR A 85 -8.68 -17.23 14.30
C THR A 85 -7.52 -16.66 15.12
N PHE A 86 -6.83 -17.50 15.90
CA PHE A 86 -5.64 -17.12 16.67
C PHE A 86 -4.51 -16.61 15.78
N ILE A 87 -4.18 -17.31 14.70
CA ILE A 87 -3.13 -16.90 13.76
C ILE A 87 -3.45 -15.54 13.14
N LEU A 88 -4.71 -15.28 12.79
CA LEU A 88 -5.13 -14.00 12.22
C LEU A 88 -4.89 -12.84 13.20
N HIS A 89 -5.29 -13.00 14.46
CA HIS A 89 -5.07 -11.94 15.47
C HIS A 89 -3.60 -11.80 15.86
N PHE A 90 -2.85 -12.91 15.92
CA PHE A 90 -1.40 -12.87 16.09
C PHE A 90 -0.70 -12.20 14.89
N ALA A 91 -1.21 -12.38 13.67
CA ALA A 91 -0.70 -11.69 12.49
C ALA A 91 -0.99 -10.18 12.54
N VAL A 92 -2.12 -9.76 13.08
CA VAL A 92 -2.40 -8.33 13.34
C VAL A 92 -1.37 -7.75 14.31
N LEU A 93 -1.08 -8.44 15.42
CA LEU A 93 -0.03 -8.03 16.36
C LEU A 93 1.33 -7.94 15.67
N THR A 94 1.70 -8.96 14.90
CA THR A 94 2.98 -9.05 14.20
C THR A 94 3.11 -7.96 13.14
N SER A 95 2.05 -7.69 12.39
CA SER A 95 2.03 -6.61 11.39
C SER A 95 2.20 -5.24 12.05
N LEU A 96 1.57 -5.01 13.19
CA LEU A 96 1.76 -3.79 13.98
C LEU A 96 3.22 -3.66 14.46
N TYR A 97 3.82 -4.75 14.94
CA TYR A 97 5.24 -4.78 15.34
C TYR A 97 6.18 -4.49 14.17
N ILE A 98 5.99 -5.18 13.04
CA ILE A 98 6.80 -4.97 11.82
C ILE A 98 6.65 -3.53 11.36
N PHE A 99 5.42 -3.01 11.36
CA PHE A 99 5.15 -1.60 11.07
C PHE A 99 6.02 -0.75 11.98
N THR A 100 5.88 -0.85 13.32
CA THR A 100 6.66 -0.06 14.30
C THR A 100 8.18 -0.18 14.20
N PHE A 101 8.70 -1.30 13.69
CA PHE A 101 10.14 -1.54 13.54
C PHE A 101 10.71 -0.99 12.21
N LEU A 102 9.94 -1.02 11.12
CA LEU A 102 10.45 -0.73 9.77
C LEU A 102 10.81 0.74 9.51
N TYR A 103 10.28 1.69 10.29
CA TYR A 103 10.30 3.10 9.88
C TYR A 103 11.61 3.85 10.20
N LYS A 104 12.58 3.23 10.88
CA LYS A 104 13.88 3.89 11.10
C LYS A 104 14.97 3.31 10.21
N THR A 105 15.07 3.83 8.99
CA THR A 105 16.35 4.17 8.33
C THR A 105 16.11 5.25 7.27
N LYS A 106 15.99 6.51 7.71
CA LYS A 106 16.33 7.64 6.84
C LYS A 106 17.22 8.61 7.59
N ASP A 107 18.38 8.11 7.96
CA ASP A 107 19.52 8.94 8.33
C ASP A 107 20.40 9.14 7.08
N ASN A 108 20.40 10.40 6.62
CA ASN A 108 21.34 11.10 5.73
C ASN A 108 21.60 10.57 4.31
#